data_AF-A0A7S4DY53-F1
#
_entry.id   AF-A0A7S4DY53-F1
#
_cell.length_a   1.000
_cell.length_b   1.000
_cell.length_c   1.000
_cell.angle_alpha   90.00
_cell.angle_beta   90.00
_cell.angle_gamma   90.00
#
_symmetry.space_group_name_H-M   'P 1'
#
loop_
_entity.id
_entity.type
_entity.pdbx_description
1 polymer ?
#
loop_
_entity_poly.entity_id
_entity_poly.type
_entity_poly.pdbx_seq_one_letter_code
_entity_poly.pdbx_strand_id
1 'polypeptide(L)'
;KSRAMAADPLVRGGPGLASRFLLAALAIVAITGLVGYKVYASDPGSELERTPTKRSCTSKPDRKIISDRFDTLKFDIKLCASRCIVSGKNCVTKCVQKLGFTQGCASCWSDMTDCSIRHCSWECISPWSQTCKKCTYATCFPDLLICSGLDEKVLPPF
;
A
#
# COMPACT_ATOMS: atom_id res chain seq x y z
N LYS A 1 -26.70 -44.04 -47.29
CA LYS A 1 -25.78 -43.10 -46.61
C LYS A 1 -26.62 -41.90 -46.21
N SER A 2 -27.33 -42.03 -45.09
CA SER A 2 -28.60 -41.33 -44.85
C SER A 2 -28.48 -40.32 -43.72
N ARG A 3 -29.25 -39.25 -43.92
CA ARG A 3 -29.41 -38.01 -43.17
C ARG A 3 -29.82 -38.15 -41.70
N ALA A 4 -29.27 -37.21 -40.92
CA ALA A 4 -29.98 -36.25 -40.05
C ALA A 4 -30.50 -36.61 -38.65
N MET A 5 -30.52 -35.52 -37.87
CA MET A 5 -31.46 -35.13 -36.81
C MET A 5 -31.27 -35.68 -35.40
N ALA A 6 -30.82 -34.73 -34.57
CA ALA A 6 -31.56 -34.20 -33.42
C ALA A 6 -31.57 -34.97 -32.08
N ALA A 7 -31.60 -34.11 -31.05
CA ALA A 7 -32.19 -34.27 -29.74
C ALA A 7 -31.43 -35.07 -28.68
N ASP A 8 -31.14 -34.35 -27.59
CA ASP A 8 -30.94 -34.83 -26.22
C ASP A 8 -31.89 -35.98 -25.84
N PRO A 9 -31.42 -36.86 -24.94
CA PRO A 9 -32.08 -36.87 -23.64
C PRO A 9 -31.09 -36.98 -22.47
N LEU A 10 -31.28 -36.05 -21.52
CA LEU A 10 -31.51 -36.32 -20.11
C LEU A 10 -31.18 -37.74 -19.60
N VAL A 11 -30.17 -37.80 -18.73
CA VAL A 11 -30.28 -38.25 -17.33
C VAL A 11 -30.90 -39.64 -17.10
N ARG A 12 -30.09 -40.63 -16.72
CA ARG A 12 -30.00 -41.21 -15.34
C ARG A 12 -29.17 -42.50 -15.33
N GLY A 13 -28.19 -42.58 -14.44
CA GLY A 13 -27.42 -43.80 -14.23
C GLY A 13 -26.47 -43.77 -13.04
N GLY A 14 -27.00 -43.54 -11.84
CA GLY A 14 -26.44 -44.10 -10.60
C GLY A 14 -25.18 -43.46 -9.99
N PRO A 15 -24.89 -43.73 -8.70
CA PRO A 15 -24.34 -42.74 -7.78
C PRO A 15 -22.88 -43.01 -7.39
N GLY A 16 -22.10 -41.95 -7.23
CA GLY A 16 -20.71 -42.03 -6.78
C GLY A 16 -20.25 -40.75 -6.09
N LEU A 17 -20.66 -40.57 -4.83
CA LEU A 17 -19.92 -39.95 -3.72
C LEU A 17 -19.28 -38.53 -3.83
N ALA A 18 -19.40 -37.80 -4.93
CA ALA A 18 -18.75 -36.47 -5.10
C ALA A 18 -19.73 -35.26 -5.05
N SER A 19 -21.02 -35.50 -4.80
CA SER A 19 -22.09 -34.50 -4.94
C SER A 19 -22.73 -34.10 -3.60
N ARG A 20 -21.93 -33.57 -2.67
CA ARG A 20 -22.44 -33.02 -1.39
C ARG A 20 -21.99 -31.58 -1.07
N PHE A 21 -21.25 -30.92 -1.95
CA PHE A 21 -20.81 -29.54 -1.72
C PHE A 21 -21.44 -28.49 -2.66
N LEU A 22 -22.36 -28.89 -3.54
CA LEU A 22 -22.97 -27.99 -4.53
C LEU A 22 -24.44 -27.62 -4.29
N LEU A 23 -25.06 -28.06 -3.18
CA LEU A 23 -26.48 -27.80 -2.90
C LEU A 23 -26.73 -26.87 -1.69
N ALA A 24 -25.71 -26.21 -1.16
CA ALA A 24 -25.87 -25.21 -0.10
C ALA A 24 -26.07 -23.77 -0.62
N ALA A 25 -26.15 -23.56 -1.94
CA ALA A 25 -26.12 -22.22 -2.54
C ALA A 25 -27.47 -21.68 -3.05
N LEU A 26 -28.59 -22.42 -2.98
CA LEU A 26 -29.85 -21.99 -3.62
C LEU A 26 -31.09 -21.96 -2.71
N ALA A 27 -30.93 -21.89 -1.39
CA ALA A 27 -32.08 -21.90 -0.46
C ALA A 27 -32.09 -20.77 0.59
N ILE A 28 -31.32 -19.68 0.40
CA ILE A 28 -31.34 -18.52 1.34
C ILE A 28 -32.14 -17.32 0.77
N VAL A 29 -32.65 -17.40 -0.46
CA VAL A 29 -33.16 -16.19 -1.17
C VAL A 29 -34.67 -15.92 -1.00
N ALA A 30 -35.45 -16.68 -0.21
CA ALA A 30 -36.93 -16.59 -0.32
C ALA A 30 -37.77 -16.29 0.95
N ILE A 31 -37.24 -16.17 2.18
CA ILE A 31 -38.15 -16.13 3.37
C ILE A 31 -37.80 -15.11 4.47
N THR A 32 -37.31 -13.91 4.15
CA THR A 32 -37.41 -12.78 5.08
C THR A 32 -37.74 -11.47 4.35
N GLY A 33 -38.86 -11.46 3.63
CA GLY A 33 -39.53 -10.21 3.30
C GLY A 33 -40.15 -9.63 4.57
N LEU A 34 -39.82 -8.37 4.90
CA LEU A 34 -40.70 -7.32 5.49
C LEU A 34 -39.96 -6.16 6.18
N VAL A 35 -38.63 -6.00 6.05
CA VAL A 35 -37.96 -4.75 6.44
C VAL A 35 -36.92 -4.34 5.40
N GLY A 36 -37.21 -3.26 4.65
CA GLY A 36 -36.17 -2.43 4.03
C GLY A 36 -35.79 -2.78 2.58
N TYR A 37 -36.60 -2.31 1.65
CA TYR A 37 -36.30 -2.10 0.24
C TYR A 37 -35.20 -1.04 0.05
N LYS A 38 -33.95 -1.43 -0.10
CA LYS A 38 -32.95 -0.65 -0.85
C LYS A 38 -32.16 -1.66 -1.69
N VAL A 39 -32.66 -2.00 -2.87
CA VAL A 39 -32.30 -1.36 -4.15
C VAL A 39 -30.84 -1.63 -4.50
N TYR A 40 -30.65 -2.41 -5.58
CA TYR A 40 -29.66 -2.26 -6.68
C TYR A 40 -28.25 -1.74 -6.31
N ALA A 41 -27.14 -2.30 -6.78
CA ALA A 41 -26.88 -2.99 -8.02
C ALA A 41 -25.47 -3.59 -7.95
N SER A 42 -25.18 -4.47 -8.91
CA SER A 42 -23.87 -4.74 -9.50
C SER A 42 -22.72 -3.79 -9.10
N ASP A 43 -21.77 -4.28 -8.29
CA ASP A 43 -20.46 -3.67 -8.15
C ASP A 43 -19.47 -4.34 -9.13
N PRO A 44 -19.00 -3.66 -10.19
CA PRO A 44 -17.78 -4.03 -10.89
C PRO A 44 -16.62 -3.32 -10.20
N GLY A 45 -15.83 -4.01 -9.38
CA GLY A 45 -14.78 -3.32 -8.65
C GLY A 45 -13.94 -4.17 -7.71
N SER A 46 -13.39 -5.28 -8.21
CA SER A 46 -12.18 -5.86 -7.63
C SER A 46 -10.97 -4.99 -7.98
N GLU A 47 -10.88 -3.80 -7.39
CA GLU A 47 -9.62 -3.06 -7.27
C GLU A 47 -8.96 -3.60 -6.00
N LEU A 48 -7.95 -4.45 -6.20
CA LEU A 48 -6.80 -4.57 -5.31
C LEU A 48 -6.57 -3.25 -4.57
N GLU A 49 -6.65 -3.21 -3.23
CA GLU A 49 -6.32 -2.03 -2.43
C GLU A 49 -4.95 -1.46 -2.81
N ARG A 50 -4.92 -0.55 -3.78
CA ARG A 50 -3.87 0.42 -3.97
C ARG A 50 -4.50 1.72 -3.55
N THR A 51 -4.29 2.07 -2.28
CA THR A 51 -4.62 3.39 -1.74
C THR A 51 -4.23 4.43 -2.79
N PRO A 52 -5.13 5.36 -3.18
CA PRO A 52 -4.74 6.43 -4.10
C PRO A 52 -3.46 7.03 -3.54
N THR A 53 -2.41 7.11 -4.36
CA THR A 53 -1.12 7.73 -4.01
C THR A 53 -1.40 9.12 -3.48
N LYS A 54 -1.56 9.20 -2.16
CA LYS A 54 -1.97 10.40 -1.46
C LYS A 54 -0.70 11.21 -1.45
N ARG A 55 -0.53 12.10 -2.44
CA ARG A 55 0.63 13.00 -2.65
C ARG A 55 0.83 13.87 -1.41
N SER A 56 1.40 13.29 -0.36
CA SER A 56 1.16 13.76 1.00
C SER A 56 2.04 14.93 1.40
N CYS A 57 3.04 15.28 0.57
CA CYS A 57 3.97 16.38 0.82
C CYS A 57 3.78 17.57 -0.13
N THR A 58 2.72 17.60 -0.94
CA THR A 58 2.50 18.70 -1.90
C THR A 58 1.80 19.92 -1.28
N SER A 59 1.45 19.86 0.00
CA SER A 59 0.84 20.99 0.72
C SER A 59 1.84 22.14 0.91
N LYS A 60 1.35 23.38 1.00
CA LYS A 60 2.22 24.56 1.24
C LYS A 60 3.10 24.42 2.50
N PRO A 61 2.58 23.96 3.67
CA PRO A 61 3.42 23.74 4.85
C PRO A 61 4.56 22.76 4.61
N ASP A 62 4.29 21.59 4.02
CA ASP A 62 5.32 20.56 3.79
C ASP A 62 6.41 21.06 2.83
N ARG A 63 6.00 21.74 1.76
CA ARG A 63 6.93 22.35 0.80
C ARG A 63 7.81 23.42 1.43
N LYS A 64 7.26 24.20 2.37
CA LYS A 64 8.03 25.18 3.13
C LYS A 64 9.08 24.50 4.02
N ILE A 65 8.71 23.44 4.75
CA ILE A 65 9.68 22.71 5.59
C ILE A 65 10.80 22.10 4.75
N ILE A 66 10.50 21.53 3.57
CA ILE A 66 11.53 21.00 2.66
C ILE A 66 12.49 22.11 2.22
N SER A 67 11.95 23.27 1.83
CA SER A 67 12.76 24.42 1.40
C SER A 67 13.61 24.99 2.53
N ASP A 68 13.01 25.23 3.71
CA ASP A 68 13.68 25.83 4.87
C ASP A 68 14.78 24.93 5.42
N ARG A 69 14.61 23.61 5.31
CA ARG A 69 15.54 22.60 5.82
C ARG A 69 16.37 21.95 4.73
N PHE A 70 16.40 22.46 3.51
CA PHE A 70 16.96 21.73 2.37
C PHE A 70 18.35 21.14 2.67
N ASP A 71 19.25 21.93 3.25
CA ASP A 71 20.62 21.51 3.57
C ASP A 71 20.72 20.50 4.74
N THR A 72 19.75 20.52 5.67
CA THR A 72 19.76 19.65 6.87
C THR A 72 18.79 18.49 6.78
N LEU A 73 17.84 18.49 5.83
CA LEU A 73 16.68 17.60 5.82
C LEU A 73 17.11 16.13 5.79
N LYS A 74 18.10 15.80 4.96
CA LYS A 74 18.67 14.44 4.92
C LYS A 74 19.23 14.01 6.28
N PHE A 75 19.93 14.91 6.97
CA PHE A 75 20.48 14.64 8.29
C PHE A 75 19.36 14.52 9.34
N ASP A 76 18.37 15.43 9.31
CA ASP A 76 17.22 15.44 10.22
C ASP A 76 16.42 14.12 10.12
N ILE A 77 16.14 13.64 8.90
CA ILE A 77 15.42 12.37 8.68
C ILE A 77 16.25 11.18 9.19
N LYS A 78 17.56 11.13 8.89
CA LYS A 78 18.45 10.08 9.39
C LYS A 78 18.60 10.09 10.91
N LEU A 79 18.57 11.27 11.53
CA LEU A 79 18.58 11.41 12.97
C LEU A 79 17.27 10.89 13.58
N CYS A 80 16.13 11.17 12.97
CA CYS A 80 14.85 10.58 13.36
C CYS A 80 14.86 9.05 13.24
N ALA A 81 15.37 8.52 12.13
CA ALA A 81 15.56 7.08 11.94
C ALA A 81 16.41 6.46 13.06
N SER A 82 17.60 7.04 13.30
CA SER A 82 18.58 6.53 14.26
C SER A 82 18.05 6.54 15.71
N ARG A 83 17.33 7.61 16.10
CA ARG A 83 16.71 7.71 17.43
C ARG A 83 15.58 6.72 17.64
N CYS A 84 14.96 6.26 16.57
CA CYS A 84 13.77 5.44 16.60
C CYS A 84 14.02 3.99 16.16
N ILE A 85 15.28 3.53 16.04
CA ILE A 85 15.61 2.16 15.59
C ILE A 85 14.84 1.11 16.39
N VAL A 86 14.76 1.26 17.72
CA VAL A 86 14.05 0.32 18.60
C VAL A 86 12.54 0.58 18.63
N SER A 87 12.13 1.85 18.54
CA SER A 87 10.71 2.25 18.65
C SER A 87 9.93 2.16 17.33
N GLY A 88 10.62 1.91 16.22
CA GLY A 88 10.04 1.66 14.91
C GLY A 88 9.38 2.88 14.24
N LYS A 89 8.66 2.58 13.15
CA LYS A 89 8.07 3.56 12.22
C LYS A 89 7.25 4.66 12.90
N ASN A 90 6.42 4.34 13.89
CA ASN A 90 5.57 5.33 14.57
C ASN A 90 6.38 6.40 15.32
N CYS A 91 7.53 6.02 15.89
CA CYS A 91 8.46 6.97 16.48
C CYS A 91 9.06 7.88 15.41
N VAL A 92 9.46 7.32 14.25
CA VAL A 92 10.00 8.09 13.13
C VAL A 92 8.97 9.10 12.62
N THR A 93 7.72 8.67 12.38
CA THR A 93 6.63 9.56 11.95
C THR A 93 6.46 10.74 12.92
N LYS A 94 6.41 10.48 14.23
CA LYS A 94 6.29 11.55 15.24
C LYS A 94 7.52 12.46 15.26
N CYS A 95 8.71 11.92 15.07
CA CYS A 95 9.93 12.72 14.98
C CYS A 95 9.92 13.64 13.76
N VAL A 96 9.51 13.14 12.59
CA VAL A 96 9.41 13.94 11.37
C VAL A 96 8.32 15.00 11.47
N GLN A 97 7.18 14.70 12.13
CA GLN A 97 6.16 15.71 12.42
C GLN A 97 6.70 16.86 13.28
N LYS A 98 7.60 16.58 14.24
CA LYS A 98 8.26 17.63 15.05
C LYS A 98 9.17 18.56 14.23
N LEU A 99 9.53 18.18 13.00
CA LEU A 99 10.24 19.07 12.07
C LEU A 99 9.29 20.07 11.39
N GLY A 100 7.97 19.88 11.51
CA GLY A 100 6.92 20.74 10.95
C GLY A 100 6.08 20.10 9.84
N PHE A 101 6.37 18.86 9.46
CA PHE A 101 5.63 18.14 8.42
C PHE A 101 4.22 17.76 8.88
N THR A 102 3.28 17.77 7.93
CA THR A 102 1.96 17.17 8.12
C THR A 102 2.08 15.68 8.39
N GLN A 103 1.08 15.09 9.05
CA GLN A 103 1.10 13.66 9.38
C GLN A 103 1.24 12.77 8.14
N GLY A 104 0.57 13.12 7.03
CA GLY A 104 0.68 12.38 5.78
C GLY A 104 2.11 12.41 5.24
N CYS A 105 2.71 13.60 5.14
CA CYS A 105 4.08 13.74 4.63
C CYS A 105 5.09 13.02 5.53
N ALA A 106 4.94 13.15 6.85
CA ALA A 106 5.78 12.46 7.82
C ALA A 106 5.71 10.93 7.71
N SER A 107 4.56 10.37 7.30
CA SER A 107 4.45 8.94 7.01
C SER A 107 5.30 8.53 5.82
N CYS A 108 5.33 9.32 4.74
CA CYS A 108 6.16 8.98 3.58
C CYS A 108 7.65 8.90 3.93
N TRP A 109 8.14 9.82 4.78
CA TRP A 109 9.52 9.77 5.26
C TRP A 109 9.79 8.59 6.19
N SER A 110 8.83 8.21 7.03
CA SER A 110 8.96 7.05 7.90
C SER A 110 8.84 5.73 7.15
N ASP A 111 8.06 5.67 6.08
CA ASP A 111 7.97 4.55 5.14
C ASP A 111 9.31 4.30 4.45
N MET A 112 9.95 5.35 3.93
CA MET A 112 11.31 5.23 3.35
C MET A 112 12.34 4.75 4.39
N THR A 113 12.21 5.23 5.63
CA THR A 113 13.09 4.82 6.73
C THR A 113 12.88 3.34 7.09
N ASP A 114 11.63 2.90 7.22
CA ASP A 114 11.28 1.50 7.51
C ASP A 114 11.74 0.57 6.38
N CYS A 115 11.58 0.99 5.12
CA CYS A 115 12.15 0.30 3.95
C CYS A 115 13.67 0.15 4.08
N SER A 116 14.39 1.22 4.45
CA SER A 116 15.85 1.17 4.61
C SER A 116 16.27 0.20 5.71
N ILE A 117 15.53 0.18 6.82
CA ILE A 117 15.78 -0.75 7.93
C ILE A 117 15.56 -2.21 7.50
N ARG A 118 14.56 -2.48 6.64
CA ARG A 118 14.24 -3.85 6.20
C ARG A 118 15.11 -4.36 5.07
N HIS A 119 15.42 -3.50 4.10
CA HIS A 119 16.02 -3.91 2.83
C HIS A 119 17.49 -3.50 2.67
N CYS A 120 17.99 -2.61 3.54
CA CYS A 120 19.36 -2.11 3.49
C CYS A 120 20.10 -2.28 4.83
N SER A 121 19.62 -3.16 5.72
CA SER A 121 20.15 -3.30 7.08
C SER A 121 21.65 -3.59 7.10
N TRP A 122 22.15 -4.41 6.18
CA TRP A 122 23.56 -4.75 6.09
C TRP A 122 24.41 -3.59 5.59
N GLU A 123 23.93 -2.84 4.61
CA GLU A 123 24.60 -1.66 4.07
C GLU A 123 24.56 -0.48 5.05
N CYS A 124 23.55 -0.46 5.91
CA CYS A 124 23.23 0.58 6.89
C CYS A 124 23.64 0.27 8.33
N ILE A 125 24.55 -0.69 8.58
CA ILE A 125 25.20 -0.85 9.89
C ILE A 125 25.73 0.50 10.39
N SER A 126 26.35 1.27 9.49
CA SER A 126 26.60 2.69 9.68
C SER A 126 25.59 3.49 8.84
N PRO A 127 24.63 4.21 9.47
CA PRO A 127 23.58 4.94 8.74
C PRO A 127 24.10 6.10 7.88
N TRP A 128 25.37 6.48 8.09
CA TRP A 128 26.04 7.58 7.37
C TRP A 128 26.95 7.09 6.24
N SER A 129 27.14 5.77 6.10
CA SER A 129 28.02 5.17 5.08
C SER A 129 27.54 5.45 3.65
N GLN A 130 28.47 5.40 2.69
CA GLN A 130 28.12 5.50 1.27
C GLN A 130 27.33 4.29 0.78
N THR A 131 27.58 3.10 1.33
CA THR A 131 26.83 1.87 1.00
C THR A 131 25.38 2.00 1.40
N CYS A 132 25.11 2.51 2.62
CA CYS A 132 23.75 2.77 3.09
C CYS A 132 23.02 3.76 2.18
N LYS A 133 23.66 4.89 1.85
CA LYS A 133 23.07 5.90 0.95
C LYS A 133 22.70 5.29 -0.39
N LYS A 134 23.61 4.53 -1.01
CA LYS A 134 23.35 3.87 -2.30
C LYS A 134 22.19 2.89 -2.23
N CYS A 135 22.12 2.05 -1.20
CA CYS A 135 21.02 1.11 -1.04
C CYS A 135 19.69 1.82 -0.80
N THR A 136 19.63 2.74 0.16
CA THR A 136 18.40 3.51 0.44
C THR A 136 17.92 4.26 -0.80
N TYR A 137 18.83 4.90 -1.54
CA TYR A 137 18.50 5.62 -2.76
C TYR A 137 17.96 4.70 -3.86
N ALA A 138 18.62 3.57 -4.13
CA ALA A 138 18.18 2.64 -5.18
C ALA A 138 16.88 1.89 -4.81
N THR A 139 16.73 1.51 -3.54
CA THR A 139 15.68 0.59 -3.10
C THR A 139 14.45 1.30 -2.56
N CYS A 140 14.63 2.40 -1.81
CA CYS A 140 13.57 2.98 -0.98
C CYS A 140 13.16 4.39 -1.38
N PHE A 141 14.03 5.14 -2.06
CA PHE A 141 13.73 6.50 -2.49
C PHE A 141 12.62 6.60 -3.54
N PRO A 142 12.45 5.66 -4.50
CA PRO A 142 11.32 5.70 -5.43
C PRO A 142 9.95 5.73 -4.71
N ASP A 143 9.79 4.94 -3.65
CA ASP A 143 8.54 4.89 -2.87
C ASP A 143 8.30 6.20 -2.11
N LEU A 144 9.36 6.88 -1.66
CA LEU A 144 9.24 8.24 -1.12
C LEU A 144 8.65 9.19 -2.17
N LEU A 145 9.15 9.18 -3.41
CA LEU A 145 8.66 10.07 -4.46
C LEU A 145 7.18 9.79 -4.77
N ILE A 146 6.81 8.52 -4.87
CA ILE A 146 5.43 8.08 -5.11
C ILE A 146 4.49 8.51 -3.97
N CYS A 147 4.87 8.26 -2.71
CA CYS A 147 4.05 8.62 -1.55
C CYS A 147 3.95 10.14 -1.37
N SER A 148 5.08 10.83 -1.44
CA SER A 148 5.16 12.26 -1.16
C SER A 148 4.54 13.11 -2.27
N GLY A 149 4.57 12.63 -3.51
CA GLY A 149 4.24 13.39 -4.71
C GLY A 149 5.26 14.49 -5.03
N LEU A 150 6.50 14.37 -4.53
CA LEU A 150 7.59 15.31 -4.78
C LEU A 150 8.38 14.88 -6.02
N ASP A 151 8.88 15.87 -6.76
CA ASP A 151 9.95 15.64 -7.73
C ASP A 151 11.29 15.50 -7.00
N GLU A 152 12.15 14.60 -7.48
CA GLU A 152 13.50 14.42 -6.91
C GLU A 152 14.31 15.72 -6.85
N LYS A 153 14.20 16.59 -7.87
CA LYS A 153 14.92 17.87 -7.94
C LYS A 153 14.62 18.85 -6.80
N VAL A 154 13.54 18.63 -6.05
CA VAL A 154 13.14 19.49 -4.91
C VAL A 154 13.61 18.93 -3.58
N LEU A 155 14.29 17.79 -3.59
CA LEU A 155 14.87 17.13 -2.42
C LEU A 155 16.40 17.31 -2.43
N PRO A 156 17.05 17.35 -1.25
CA PRO A 156 18.50 17.31 -1.19
C PRO A 156 19.04 15.98 -1.74
N PRO A 157 20.31 15.92 -2.17
CA PRO A 157 20.90 14.69 -2.67
C PRO A 157 21.00 13.62 -1.57
N PHE A 158 20.29 12.50 -1.71
CA PHE A 158 20.22 11.39 -0.74
C PHE A 158 21.32 10.33 -0.90
#